data_AF-A0A0P7YIT3-F1
#
_entry.id   AF-A0A0P7YIT3-F1
#
_cell.length_a   1.000
_cell.length_b   1.000
_cell.length_c   1.000
_cell.angle_alpha   90.00
_cell.angle_beta   90.00
_cell.angle_gamma   90.00
#
_symmetry.space_group_name_H-M   'P 1'
#
loop_
_entity.id
_entity.type
_entity.pdbx_description
1 polymer ?
#
loop_
_entity_poly.entity_id
_entity_poly.type
_entity_poly.pdbx_seq_one_letter_code
_entity_poly.pdbx_strand_id
1 'polypeptide(L)' 'MGGVRWGSGFDWGLLFGAIFEENAVRDDEVFQLAISDLSLNDDILQSEKITHSIKLIEPNNPFQAVQE' A
#
# COMPACT_ATOMS: atom_id res chain seq x y z
N MET A 1 12.13 14.73 -2.16
CA MET A 1 11.09 14.19 -3.05
C MET A 1 11.24 12.67 -3.02
N GLY A 2 10.58 12.02 -2.06
CA GLY A 2 10.65 10.57 -1.89
C GLY A 2 9.69 9.90 -2.88
N GLY A 3 10.24 9.06 -3.78
CA GLY A 3 9.46 8.33 -4.76
C GLY A 3 9.05 6.97 -4.21
N VAL A 4 7.74 6.66 -4.29
CA VAL A 4 7.19 5.34 -3.97
C VAL A 4 7.65 4.34 -5.03
N ARG A 5 8.25 3.23 -4.62
CA ARG A 5 8.71 2.14 -5.51
C ARG A 5 7.86 0.91 -5.24
N TRP A 6 7.10 0.47 -6.25
CA TRP A 6 6.31 -0.76 -6.21
C TRP A 6 7.19 -1.97 -6.58
N GLY A 7 7.23 -3.00 -5.73
CA GLY A 7 7.86 -4.29 -6.01
C GLY A 7 6.85 -5.24 -6.65
N SER A 8 7.17 -5.78 -7.83
CA SER A 8 6.31 -6.69 -8.58
C SER A 8 6.44 -8.13 -8.07
N GLY A 9 5.39 -8.64 -7.42
CA GLY A 9 5.18 -10.07 -7.14
C GLY A 9 3.78 -10.47 -7.58
N PHE A 10 3.70 -11.32 -8.60
CA PHE A 10 2.49 -11.72 -9.31
C PHE A 10 1.96 -13.05 -8.74
N ASP A 11 0.82 -13.02 -8.05
CA ASP A 11 -0.12 -14.15 -8.00
C ASP A 11 -1.54 -13.65 -7.61
N TRP A 12 -2.54 -14.30 -8.20
CA TRP A 12 -3.96 -13.93 -8.34
C TRP A 12 -4.66 -13.33 -7.10
N GLY A 13 -5.23 -12.13 -7.28
CA GLY A 13 -6.01 -11.37 -6.29
C GLY A 13 -5.31 -10.05 -5.97
N LEU A 14 -6.01 -8.92 -6.08
CA LEU A 14 -5.49 -7.55 -5.93
C LEU A 14 -4.79 -7.31 -4.58
N LEU A 15 -3.54 -7.76 -4.45
CA LEU A 15 -2.70 -7.60 -3.27
C LEU A 15 -1.80 -6.37 -3.47
N PHE A 16 -2.14 -5.26 -2.83
CA PHE A 16 -1.32 -4.05 -2.89
C PHE A 16 -0.36 -4.02 -1.69
N GLY A 17 0.94 -3.98 -1.97
CA GLY A 17 1.97 -3.75 -0.96
C GLY A 17 2.37 -2.27 -0.91
N ALA A 18 2.26 -1.63 0.25
CA ALA A 18 2.70 -0.26 0.47
C ALA A 18 3.77 -0.21 1.58
N ILE A 19 4.79 0.63 1.39
CA ILE A 19 5.84 0.88 2.37
C ILE A 19 5.85 2.37 2.66
N PHE A 20 5.60 2.73 3.91
CA PHE A 20 5.58 4.11 4.37
C PHE A 20 6.62 4.32 5.45
N GLU A 21 7.21 5.51 5.50
CA GLU A 21 8.02 5.90 6.66
C GLU A 21 7.09 6.10 7.88
N GLU A 22 7.56 5.87 9.10
CA GLU A 22 6.76 6.04 10.33
C GLU A 22 6.15 7.45 10.47
N ASN A 23 6.81 8.46 9.90
CA ASN A 23 6.33 9.84 9.91
C ASN A 23 5.34 10.15 8.79
N ALA A 24 5.12 9.22 7.85
CA ALA A 24 4.23 9.38 6.70
C ALA A 24 2.77 9.06 7.05
N VAL A 25 2.30 9.57 8.19
CA VAL A 25 0.92 9.38 8.70
C VAL A 25 -0.11 9.82 7.66
N ARG A 26 0.16 10.91 6.95
CA ARG A 26 -0.71 11.42 5.88
C ARG A 26 -0.83 10.42 4.72
N ASP A 27 0.26 9.73 4.38
CA ASP A 27 0.25 8.78 3.27
C ASP A 27 -0.54 7.52 3.66
N ASP A 28 -0.47 7.08 4.91
CA ASP A 28 -1.30 6.01 5.45
C ASP A 28 -2.80 6.39 5.41
N GLU A 29 -3.16 7.58 5.89
CA GLU A 29 -4.54 8.08 5.87
C GLU A 29 -5.10 8.17 4.44
N VAL A 30 -4.34 8.75 3.51
CA VAL A 30 -4.74 8.88 2.10
C VAL A 30 -4.83 7.52 1.42
N PHE A 31 -3.92 6.59 1.74
CA PHE A 31 -3.95 5.23 1.20
C PHE A 31 -5.21 4.49 1.68
N GLN A 32 -5.53 4.53 2.97
CA GLN A 32 -6.76 3.92 3.51
C GLN A 32 -8.02 4.52 2.89
N LEU A 33 -8.05 5.85 2.69
CA LEU A 33 -9.17 6.51 2.01
C LEU A 33 -9.33 6.03 0.56
N ALA A 34 -8.24 5.93 -0.19
CA ALA A 34 -8.29 5.42 -1.55
C ALA A 34 -8.75 3.95 -1.61
N ILE A 35 -8.32 3.11 -0.67
CA ILE A 35 -8.82 1.73 -0.55
C ILE A 35 -10.31 1.73 -0.24
N SER A 36 -10.77 2.56 0.69
CA SER A 36 -12.19 2.70 1.01
C SER A 36 -13.01 3.11 -0.22
N ASP A 37 -12.58 4.15 -0.93
CA ASP A 37 -13.24 4.67 -2.13
C ASP A 37 -13.35 3.61 -3.22
N LEU A 38 -12.27 2.84 -3.45
CA LEU A 38 -12.27 1.74 -4.43
C LEU A 38 -13.13 0.54 -3.97
N SER A 39 -13.18 0.27 -2.66
CA SER A 39 -13.99 -0.82 -2.10
C SER A 39 -15.49 -0.52 -2.06
N LEU A 40 -15.86 0.76 -1.98
CA LEU A 40 -17.25 1.24 -2.05
C LEU A 40 -17.78 1.30 -3.49
N ASN A 41 -16.88 1.24 -4.47
CA ASN A 41 -17.20 1.36 -5.88
C ASN A 41 -17.34 -0.02 -6.53
N ASP A 42 -18.54 -0.58 -6.44
CA ASP A 42 -18.92 -1.89 -6.98
C ASP A 42 -18.78 -1.98 -8.52
N ASP A 43 -18.62 -0.86 -9.24
CA ASP A 43 -18.37 -0.86 -10.69
C ASP A 43 -16.89 -1.16 -11.02
N ILE A 44 -15.98 -0.93 -10.07
CA ILE A 44 -14.53 -1.11 -10.26
C ILE A 44 -14.09 -2.47 -9.73
N LEU A 45 -14.62 -2.88 -8.56
CA LEU A 45 -14.25 -4.12 -7.87
C LEU A 45 -15.49 -4.93 -7.49
N GLN A 46 -16.21 -5.39 -8.51
CA GLN A 46 -17.54 -5.98 -8.34
C GLN A 46 -17.58 -7.24 -7.45
N SER A 47 -16.45 -7.94 -7.27
CA SER A 47 -16.41 -9.20 -6.53
C SER A 47 -15.04 -9.52 -5.88
N GLU A 48 -14.06 -8.62 -5.99
CA GLU A 48 -12.72 -8.82 -5.45
C GLU A 48 -12.48 -7.88 -4.26
N LYS A 49 -12.17 -8.48 -3.11
CA LYS A 49 -11.75 -7.73 -1.93
C LYS A 49 -10.32 -7.22 -2.14
N ILE A 50 -10.13 -5.92 -2.03
CA ILE A 50 -8.77 -5.36 -1.98
C ILE A 50 -8.09 -5.90 -0.72
N THR A 51 -7.03 -6.66 -0.94
CA THR A 51 -6.18 -7.15 0.14
C THR A 51 -4.92 -6.30 0.11
N HIS A 52 -4.50 -5.72 1.23
CA HIS A 52 -3.32 -4.86 1.23
C HIS A 52 -2.46 -5.13 2.46
N SER A 53 -1.16 -4.88 2.29
CA SER A 53 -0.16 -4.99 3.36
C SER A 53 0.62 -3.69 3.42
N ILE A 54 0.65 -3.07 4.60
CA ILE A 54 1.40 -1.84 4.86
C ILE A 54 2.57 -2.19 5.78
N LYS A 55 3.79 -1.86 5.34
CA LYS A 55 5.00 -1.92 6.19
C LYS A 55 5.41 -0.49 6.55
N LEU A 56 5.45 -0.19 7.84
CA LEU A 56 6.02 1.05 8.36
C LEU A 56 7.52 0.86 8.59
N ILE A 57 8.33 1.80 8.11
CA ILE A 57 9.79 1.77 8.23
C ILE A 57 10.33 3.02 8.91
N GLU A 58 11.46 2.87 9.60
CA GLU A 58 12.16 4.03 10.17
C GLU A 58 12.65 4.96 9.04
N PRO A 59 12.57 6.29 9.23
CA PRO A 59 13.07 7.25 8.27
C PRO A 59 14.58 7.08 8.04
N ASN A 60 15.01 7.13 6.78
CA ASN A 60 16.39 6.89 6.34
C ASN A 60 16.95 5.47 6.59
N ASN A 61 16.10 4.46 6.80
CA ASN A 61 16.54 3.07 6.89
C ASN A 61 16.19 2.27 5.60
N PRO A 62 17.02 2.35 4.54
CA PRO A 62 16.72 1.71 3.26
C PRO A 62 16.74 0.18 3.33
N PHE A 63 17.38 -0.42 4.34
CA PHE A 63 17.44 -1.88 4.49
C PHE A 63 16.16 -2.46 5.07
N GLN A 64 15.45 -1.70 5.91
CA GLN A 64 14.15 -2.12 6.47
C GLN A 64 13.07 -2.20 5.39
N ALA A 65 13.17 -1.38 4.33
CA ALA A 65 12.30 -1.44 3.17
C ALA A 65 12.49 -2.73 2.33
N VAL A 66 13.64 -3.41 2.47
CA VAL A 66 14.03 -4.56 1.64
C VAL A 66 13.91 -5.88 2.43
N GLN A 67 13.62 -5.85 3.73
CA GLN A 67 13.37 -7.08 4.50
C GLN A 67 11.99 -7.65 4.18
N GLU A 68 11.98 -8.88 3.63
CA GLU A 68 10.76 -9.68 3.43
C GLU A 68 10.22 -10.23 4.75
#